data_AF-E3KPY8-F1
#
_entry.id   AF-E3KPY8-F1
#
_cell.length_a   1.000
_cell.length_b   1.000
_cell.length_c   1.000
_cell.angle_alpha   90.00
_cell.angle_beta   90.00
_cell.angle_gamma   90.00
#
_symmetry.space_group_name_H-M   'P 1'
#
loop_
_entity.id
_entity.type
_entity.pdbx_description
1 polymer ?
#
loop_
_entity_poly.entity_id
_entity_poly.type
_entity_poly.pdbx_seq_one_letter_code
_entity_poly.pdbx_strand_id
1 'polypeptide(L)'
;MEEALREMAQVVDLLERHECAWDDKNYRRALQQESMKASYVNTESKVINLRQMVARDLGFKVTVNHPRLLYLWITDDSASQKNHGTPPVPHCNAQGQLPPQPSRAPGSPVDNEAAARWRRLIHELDLAFGPT
;
A
#
# COMPACT_ATOMS: atom_id res chain seq x y z
N MET A 1 7.53 -10.11 26.49
CA MET A 1 7.95 -8.69 26.56
C MET A 1 9.10 -8.44 25.60
N GLU A 2 10.15 -9.27 25.60
CA GLU A 2 11.27 -9.16 24.65
C GLU A 2 10.87 -9.33 23.17
N GLU A 3 9.95 -10.24 22.86
CA GLU A 3 9.50 -10.47 21.47
C GLU A 3 8.81 -9.24 20.87
N ALA A 4 7.89 -8.61 21.61
CA ALA A 4 7.20 -7.40 21.15
C ALA A 4 8.17 -6.21 20.93
N LEU A 5 9.21 -6.10 21.77
CA LEU A 5 10.26 -5.09 21.58
C LEU A 5 11.11 -5.38 20.35
N ARG A 6 11.40 -6.66 20.08
CA ARG A 6 12.11 -7.10 18.87
C ARG A 6 11.29 -6.83 17.61
N GLU A 7 10.00 -7.16 17.61
CA GLU A 7 9.08 -6.88 16.50
C GLU A 7 8.97 -5.38 16.24
N MET A 8 8.81 -4.58 17.30
CA MET A 8 8.77 -3.12 17.18
C MET A 8 10.07 -2.55 16.60
N ALA A 9 11.23 -3.03 17.05
CA ALA A 9 12.53 -2.61 16.50
C ALA A 9 12.66 -2.96 15.01
N GLN A 10 12.18 -4.14 14.60
CA GLN A 10 12.16 -4.54 13.19
C GLN A 10 11.24 -3.66 12.34
N VAL A 11 10.08 -3.29 12.88
CA VAL A 11 9.13 -2.39 12.20
C VAL A 11 9.73 -0.98 12.06
N VAL A 12 10.39 -0.47 13.10
CA VAL A 12 11.07 0.84 13.06
C VAL A 12 12.20 0.83 12.02
N ASP A 13 13.04 -0.20 12.01
CA ASP A 13 14.09 -0.38 11.00
C ASP A 13 13.51 -0.45 9.58
N LEU A 14 12.38 -1.15 9.39
CA LEU A 14 11.70 -1.22 8.11
C LEU A 14 11.21 0.16 7.63
N LEU A 15 10.68 0.98 8.54
CA LEU A 15 10.24 2.35 8.26
C LEU A 15 11.41 3.26 7.91
N GLU A 16 12.54 3.13 8.61
CA GLU A 16 13.75 3.89 8.32
C GLU A 16 14.33 3.50 6.96
N ARG A 17 14.40 2.20 6.64
CA ARG A 17 14.82 1.73 5.32
C ARG A 17 13.92 2.23 4.20
N HIS A 18 12.61 2.33 4.44
CA HIS A 18 11.65 2.94 3.51
C HIS A 18 11.95 4.42 3.27
N GLU A 19 12.20 5.18 4.35
CA GLU A 19 12.51 6.60 4.28
C GLU A 19 13.83 6.87 3.54
N CYS A 20 14.90 6.13 3.87
CA CYS A 20 16.17 6.22 3.14
C CYS A 20 16.04 5.83 1.67
N ALA A 21 15.17 4.86 1.34
CA ALA A 21 14.94 4.45 -0.03
C ALA A 21 14.20 5.53 -0.86
N TRP A 22 13.47 6.45 -0.21
CA TRP A 22 12.68 7.48 -0.90
C TRP A 22 13.51 8.45 -1.76
N ASP A 23 14.77 8.68 -1.37
CA ASP A 23 15.70 9.51 -2.15
C ASP A 23 16.08 8.86 -3.49
N ASP A 24 16.02 7.52 -3.58
CA ASP A 24 16.31 6.77 -4.80
C ASP A 24 15.19 6.95 -5.84
N LYS A 25 15.57 7.41 -7.04
CA LYS A 25 14.63 7.63 -8.16
C LYS A 25 13.98 6.34 -8.65
N ASN A 26 14.72 5.22 -8.65
CA ASN A 26 14.22 3.92 -9.06
C ASN A 26 13.26 3.35 -8.02
N TYR A 27 13.52 3.61 -6.73
CA TYR A 27 12.58 3.25 -5.68
C TYR A 27 11.24 3.98 -5.85
N ARG A 28 11.26 5.30 -6.02
CA ARG A 28 10.03 6.09 -6.28
C ARG A 28 9.28 5.63 -7.52
N ARG A 29 9.99 5.28 -8.60
CA ARG A 29 9.37 4.69 -9.81
C ARG A 29 8.73 3.33 -9.52
N ALA A 30 9.38 2.48 -8.73
CA ALA A 30 8.83 1.18 -8.35
C ALA A 30 7.54 1.34 -7.52
N LEU A 31 7.51 2.32 -6.60
CA LEU A 31 6.30 2.66 -5.85
C LEU A 31 5.19 3.20 -6.74
N GLN A 32 5.51 4.08 -7.69
CA GLN A 32 4.54 4.58 -8.66
C GLN A 32 3.94 3.45 -9.52
N GLN A 33 4.77 2.51 -9.96
CA GLN A 33 4.28 1.34 -10.70
C GLN A 33 3.43 0.41 -9.84
N GLU A 34 3.76 0.27 -8.56
CA GLU A 34 2.95 -0.49 -7.60
C GLU A 34 1.59 0.17 -7.39
N SER A 35 1.55 1.48 -7.18
CA SER A 35 0.30 2.24 -6.97
C SER A 35 -0.59 2.28 -8.22
N MET A 36 -0.04 2.11 -9.41
CA MET A 36 -0.81 2.02 -10.66
C MET A 36 -1.49 0.66 -10.88
N LYS A 37 -1.11 -0.37 -10.11
CA LYS A 37 -1.83 -1.65 -10.16
C LYS A 37 -3.22 -1.43 -9.58
N ALA A 38 -4.22 -2.15 -10.09
CA ALA A 38 -5.58 -2.15 -9.57
C ALA A 38 -5.65 -2.85 -8.19
N SER A 39 -4.99 -2.25 -7.20
CA SER A 39 -4.99 -2.64 -5.80
C SER A 39 -5.80 -1.63 -5.02
N TYR A 40 -6.49 -2.10 -3.99
CA TYR A 40 -7.24 -1.25 -3.10
C TYR A 40 -6.37 -0.60 -2.00
N VAL A 41 -5.08 -0.92 -1.96
CA VAL A 41 -4.11 -0.41 -0.99
C VAL A 41 -2.76 -0.29 -1.70
N ASN A 42 -2.03 0.82 -1.50
CA ASN A 42 -0.66 1.01 -2.00
C ASN A 42 0.36 1.02 -0.85
N THR A 43 1.64 0.95 -1.19
CA THR A 43 2.74 0.95 -0.20
C THR A 43 2.71 2.18 0.71
N GLU A 44 2.37 3.36 0.19
CA GLU A 44 2.31 4.60 0.97
C GLU A 44 1.27 4.53 2.09
N SER A 45 0.05 4.08 1.78
CA SER A 45 -1.02 3.90 2.76
C SER A 45 -0.67 2.85 3.83
N LYS A 46 0.11 1.83 3.48
CA LYS A 46 0.63 0.82 4.41
C LYS A 46 1.66 1.43 5.36
N VAL A 47 2.62 2.18 4.84
CA VAL A 47 3.65 2.86 5.65
C VAL A 47 3.02 3.83 6.65
N ILE A 48 2.00 4.59 6.23
CA ILE A 48 1.30 5.53 7.12
C ILE A 48 0.57 4.78 8.24
N ASN A 49 -0.14 3.69 7.94
CA ASN A 49 -0.75 2.87 8.97
C ASN A 49 0.32 2.32 9.95
N LEU A 50 1.42 1.79 9.42
CA LEU A 50 2.49 1.19 10.22
C LEU A 50 3.10 2.22 11.18
N ARG A 51 3.32 3.45 10.71
CA ARG A 51 3.74 4.58 11.55
C ARG A 51 2.72 4.87 12.66
N GLN A 52 1.42 4.83 12.36
CA GLN A 52 0.37 5.02 13.36
C GLN A 52 0.35 3.90 14.41
N MET A 53 0.57 2.65 14.00
CA MET A 53 0.66 1.49 14.91
C MET A 53 1.84 1.64 15.86
N VAL A 54 3.04 1.89 15.33
CA VAL A 54 4.24 2.11 16.15
C VAL A 54 4.05 3.29 17.11
N ALA A 55 3.49 4.40 16.63
CA ALA A 55 3.23 5.56 17.47
C ALA A 55 2.26 5.22 18.62
N ARG A 56 1.19 4.46 18.35
CA ARG A 56 0.26 3.99 19.39
C ARG A 56 0.96 3.12 20.43
N ASP A 57 1.81 2.20 19.99
CA ASP A 57 2.52 1.27 20.89
C ASP A 57 3.58 1.98 21.74
N LEU A 58 4.14 3.08 21.24
CA LEU A 58 5.01 4.01 22.00
C LEU A 58 4.22 4.95 22.94
N GLY A 59 2.89 4.83 22.99
CA GLY A 59 2.03 5.61 23.89
C GLY A 59 1.59 6.97 23.34
N PHE A 60 1.85 7.27 22.07
CA PHE A 60 1.33 8.48 21.44
C PHE A 60 -0.18 8.37 21.18
N LYS A 61 -0.89 9.48 21.37
CA LYS A 61 -2.34 9.56 21.12
C LYS A 61 -2.61 9.69 19.62
N VAL A 62 -2.61 8.56 18.90
CA VAL A 62 -2.83 8.48 17.46
C VAL A 62 -3.97 7.51 17.13
N THR A 63 -4.77 7.84 16.12
CA THR A 63 -5.77 6.91 15.56
C THR A 63 -5.11 6.07 14.48
N VAL A 64 -5.11 4.74 14.66
CA VAL A 64 -4.66 3.79 13.63
C VAL A 64 -5.78 3.60 12.62
N ASN A 65 -5.59 4.10 11.40
CA ASN A 65 -6.57 4.01 10.32
C ASN A 65 -6.23 2.87 9.38
N HIS A 66 -7.21 2.09 8.94
CA HIS A 66 -6.97 0.98 8.01
C HIS A 66 -6.28 1.46 6.71
N PRO A 67 -5.29 0.73 6.15
CA PRO A 67 -4.57 1.14 4.94
C PRO A 67 -5.50 1.46 3.76
N ARG A 68 -6.63 0.75 3.64
CA ARG A 68 -7.67 1.08 2.64
C ARG A 68 -8.25 2.48 2.79
N LEU A 69 -8.54 2.93 4.01
CA LEU A 69 -9.08 4.26 4.26
C LEU A 69 -8.03 5.33 3.94
N LEU A 70 -6.78 5.09 4.35
CA LEU A 70 -5.66 5.95 4.02
C LEU A 70 -5.45 6.04 2.51
N TYR A 71 -5.47 4.91 1.80
CA TYR A 71 -5.40 4.87 0.34
C TYR A 71 -6.51 5.70 -0.29
N LEU A 72 -7.75 5.53 0.18
CA LEU A 72 -8.89 6.29 -0.32
C LEU A 72 -8.69 7.78 -0.10
N TRP A 73 -8.22 8.21 1.07
CA TRP A 73 -7.95 9.63 1.36
C TRP A 73 -6.79 10.22 0.55
N ILE A 74 -5.71 9.46 0.34
CA ILE A 74 -4.55 9.89 -0.45
C ILE A 74 -4.92 10.01 -1.93
N THR A 75 -5.70 9.05 -2.42
CA THR A 75 -6.15 8.99 -3.82
C THR A 75 -7.46 9.74 -4.02
N ASP A 76 -7.99 10.41 -2.98
CA ASP A 76 -9.23 11.18 -3.07
C ASP A 76 -8.98 12.44 -3.88
N ASP A 77 -9.00 12.29 -5.20
CA ASP A 77 -8.90 13.39 -6.16
C ASP A 77 -10.30 14.01 -6.41
N SER A 78 -11.20 13.91 -5.42
CA SER A 78 -12.57 14.39 -5.55
C SER A 78 -12.62 15.93 -5.64
N ALA A 79 -12.43 16.42 -6.85
CA ALA A 79 -13.45 17.29 -7.43
C ALA A 79 -14.80 16.62 -7.12
N SER A 80 -15.55 17.23 -6.18
CA SER A 80 -16.84 16.79 -5.66
C SER A 80 -17.50 15.75 -6.56
N GLN A 81 -17.61 14.50 -6.11
CA GLN A 81 -18.36 13.47 -6.84
C GLN A 81 -19.73 14.05 -7.17
N LYS A 82 -19.93 14.47 -8.43
CA LYS A 82 -21.20 15.03 -8.90
C LYS A 82 -22.21 13.90 -8.78
N ASN A 83 -22.90 13.84 -7.65
CA ASN A 83 -24.04 12.96 -7.47
C ASN A 83 -25.12 13.45 -8.44
N HIS A 84 -25.18 12.84 -9.62
CA HIS A 84 -26.15 13.15 -10.67
C HIS A 84 -27.57 12.65 -10.35
N GLY A 85 -27.94 12.54 -9.06
CA GLY A 85 -29.23 12.01 -8.59
C GLY A 85 -29.23 10.48 -8.39
N THR A 86 -30.44 9.91 -8.36
CA THR A 86 -30.73 8.49 -8.07
C THR A 86 -29.91 7.55 -8.96
N PRO A 87 -29.22 6.53 -8.40
CA PRO A 87 -28.54 5.52 -9.20
C PRO A 87 -29.53 4.85 -10.16
N PRO A 88 -29.16 4.60 -11.43
CA PRO A 88 -30.02 3.84 -12.34
C PRO A 88 -30.29 2.45 -11.76
N VAL A 89 -31.53 1.98 -11.90
CA VAL A 89 -31.93 0.63 -11.47
C VAL A 89 -31.01 -0.38 -12.17
N PRO A 90 -30.29 -1.25 -11.44
CA PRO A 90 -29.42 -2.23 -12.06
C PRO A 90 -30.24 -3.17 -12.95
N HIS A 91 -29.80 -3.34 -14.20
CA HIS A 91 -30.39 -4.32 -15.12
C HIS A 91 -30.26 -5.72 -14.53
N CYS A 92 -31.27 -6.59 -14.73
CA CYS A 92 -31.31 -7.95 -14.17
C CYS A 92 -30.09 -8.83 -14.52
N ASN A 93 -29.30 -8.46 -15.54
CA ASN A 93 -28.08 -9.15 -15.95
C ASN A 93 -26.78 -8.57 -15.35
N ALA A 94 -26.86 -7.64 -14.38
CA ALA A 94 -25.68 -7.05 -13.73
C ALA A 94 -24.96 -8.00 -12.75
N GLN A 95 -25.45 -9.23 -12.60
CA GLN A 95 -24.75 -10.25 -11.83
C GLN A 95 -23.66 -10.92 -12.67
N GLY A 96 -22.40 -10.55 -12.41
CA GLY A 96 -21.30 -11.52 -12.54
C GLY A 96 -20.44 -11.48 -13.79
N GLN A 97 -20.17 -10.32 -14.40
CA GLN A 97 -19.04 -10.22 -15.33
C GLN A 97 -17.86 -9.50 -14.67
N LEU A 98 -17.03 -10.27 -13.98
CA LEU A 98 -15.68 -9.83 -13.63
C LEU A 98 -14.87 -9.73 -14.94
N PRO A 99 -14.24 -8.59 -15.25
CA PRO A 99 -13.36 -8.51 -16.41
C PRO A 99 -12.24 -9.56 -16.29
N PRO A 100 -11.82 -10.20 -17.40
CA PRO A 100 -10.71 -11.13 -17.39
C PRO A 100 -9.46 -10.44 -16.84
N GLN A 101 -8.76 -11.11 -15.91
CA GLN A 101 -7.44 -10.64 -15.46
C GLN A 101 -6.52 -10.46 -16.67
N PRO A 102 -5.82 -9.32 -16.80
CA PRO A 102 -4.81 -9.18 -17.84
C PRO A 102 -3.68 -10.19 -17.56
N SER A 103 -3.42 -11.06 -18.54
CA SER A 103 -2.32 -12.00 -18.50
C SER A 103 -0.99 -11.25 -18.45
N ARG A 104 -0.17 -11.59 -17.46
CA ARG A 104 1.15 -10.99 -17.22
C ARG A 104 2.12 -11.44 -18.32
N ALA A 105 2.46 -10.56 -19.25
CA ALA A 105 3.56 -10.77 -20.17
C ALA A 105 4.91 -10.74 -19.43
N PRO A 106 5.84 -11.69 -19.65
CA PRO A 106 7.17 -11.68 -19.07
C PRO A 106 8.19 -10.98 -20.00
N GLY A 107 8.89 -9.98 -19.47
CA GLY A 107 10.08 -9.38 -20.09
C GLY A 107 10.46 -8.09 -19.35
N SER A 108 11.72 -7.74 -19.07
CA SER A 108 13.04 -8.34 -19.29
C SER A 108 13.95 -7.98 -18.10
N PRO A 109 15.08 -8.67 -17.86
CA PRO A 109 15.95 -8.40 -16.72
C PRO A 109 17.08 -7.44 -17.12
N VAL A 110 17.02 -6.17 -16.70
CA VAL A 110 18.19 -5.28 -16.68
C VAL A 110 18.17 -4.47 -15.37
N ASP A 111 19.29 -4.57 -14.65
CA ASP A 111 19.64 -4.09 -13.30
C ASP A 111 18.82 -4.64 -12.13
N ASN A 112 19.09 -5.91 -11.88
CA ASN A 112 18.27 -6.80 -11.07
C ASN A 112 18.50 -6.68 -9.56
N GLU A 113 19.64 -6.18 -9.07
CA GLU A 113 19.90 -6.18 -7.63
C GLU A 113 19.19 -5.03 -6.90
N ALA A 114 19.40 -3.78 -7.31
CA ALA A 114 18.75 -2.63 -6.68
C ALA A 114 17.22 -2.71 -6.82
N ALA A 115 16.72 -3.09 -7.99
CA ALA A 115 15.30 -3.29 -8.21
C ALA A 115 14.73 -4.48 -7.43
N ALA A 116 15.49 -5.58 -7.26
CA ALA A 116 15.08 -6.68 -6.39
C ALA A 116 15.07 -6.28 -4.91
N ARG A 117 16.07 -5.50 -4.46
CA ARG A 117 16.09 -4.93 -3.11
C ARG A 117 14.85 -4.08 -2.85
N TRP A 118 14.44 -3.25 -3.80
CA TRP A 118 13.22 -2.43 -3.69
C TRP A 118 11.94 -3.24 -3.70
N ARG A 119 11.83 -4.25 -4.57
CA ARG A 119 10.70 -5.19 -4.56
C ARG A 119 10.61 -5.97 -3.24
N ARG A 120 11.76 -6.35 -2.67
CA ARG A 120 11.84 -7.01 -1.37
C ARG A 120 11.35 -6.07 -0.27
N LEU A 121 11.78 -4.80 -0.27
CA LEU A 121 11.33 -3.82 0.72
C LEU A 121 9.81 -3.62 0.69
N ILE A 122 9.21 -3.53 -0.51
CA ILE A 122 7.74 -3.47 -0.68
C ILE A 122 7.09 -4.75 -0.14
N HIS A 123 7.66 -5.92 -0.43
CA HIS A 123 7.12 -7.18 0.06
C HIS A 123 7.22 -7.32 1.59
N GLU A 124 8.31 -6.86 2.21
CA GLU A 124 8.47 -6.83 3.66
C GLU A 124 7.41 -5.93 4.31
N LEU A 125 7.09 -4.78 3.69
CA LEU A 125 5.96 -3.96 4.10
C LEU A 125 4.64 -4.73 3.97
N ASP A 126 4.40 -5.46 2.88
CA ASP A 126 3.18 -6.27 2.72
C ASP A 126 3.04 -7.35 3.80
N LEU A 127 4.15 -7.96 4.23
CA LEU A 127 4.16 -9.00 5.26
C LEU A 127 3.85 -8.44 6.65
N ALA A 128 4.27 -7.21 6.96
CA ALA A 128 3.90 -6.53 8.20
C ALA A 128 2.38 -6.32 8.35
N PHE A 129 1.63 -6.47 7.25
CA PHE A 129 0.16 -6.37 7.17
C PHE A 129 -0.56 -7.72 6.98
N GLY A 130 0.13 -8.85 7.16
CA GLY A 130 -0.44 -10.20 7.06
C GLY A 130 -1.58 -10.46 8.06
N PRO A 131 -2.40 -11.52 7.85
CA PRO A 131 -3.68 -11.67 8.52
C PRO A 131 -3.50 -11.91 10.03
N THR A 132 -4.10 -11.02 10.83
CA THR A 132 -4.39 -11.23 12.26
C THR A 132 -5.39 -12.34 12.49
#